data_AF-A0A3M1CB24-F1
#
_entry.id   AF-A0A3M1CB24-F1
#
_cell.length_a   1.000
_cell.length_b   1.000
_cell.length_c   1.000
_cell.angle_alpha   90.00
_cell.angle_beta   90.00
_cell.angle_gamma   90.00
#
_symmetry.space_group_name_H-M   'P 1'
#
loop_
_entity.id
_entity.type
_entity.pdbx_description
1 polymer ?
#
loop_
_entity_poly.entity_id
_entity_poly.type
_entity_poly.pdbx_seq_one_letter_code
_entity_poly.pdbx_strand_id
1 'polypeptide(L)'
;MISQYIEKASGLHFIQHDDQLVEIQQIVDQKSIQFSKSQVEEVLERFDSQNRPFLQVNFLDNKKILLTEKLIGFKPVPCHSLHIHKLPKVVTTPDLISVIEAIEEHMSDHQNHQQEIALLRYVFEAILEGGEAIGFNLSKEKAWLQGLVSLQHKPSA
;
A
#
# COMPACT_ATOMS: atom_id res chain seq x y z
N MET A 1 -11.52 -15.16 -13.96
CA MET A 1 -10.63 -15.46 -12.83
C MET A 1 -10.58 -14.31 -11.82
N ILE A 2 -10.10 -13.11 -12.17
CA ILE A 2 -10.05 -11.97 -11.23
C ILE A 2 -11.45 -11.59 -10.69
N SER A 3 -12.42 -11.31 -11.58
CA SER A 3 -13.80 -10.96 -11.16
C SER A 3 -14.44 -12.05 -10.29
N GLN A 4 -14.33 -13.31 -10.70
CA GLN A 4 -14.87 -14.48 -9.98
C GLN A 4 -14.28 -14.66 -8.56
N TYR A 5 -13.01 -14.28 -8.36
CA TYR A 5 -12.42 -14.29 -7.02
C TYR A 5 -12.95 -13.12 -6.19
N ILE A 6 -13.00 -11.92 -6.76
CA ILE A 6 -13.47 -10.71 -6.06
C ILE A 6 -14.96 -10.81 -5.70
N GLU A 7 -15.79 -11.44 -6.52
CA GLU A 7 -17.21 -11.73 -6.22
C GLU A 7 -17.40 -12.53 -4.92
N LYS A 8 -16.37 -13.29 -4.50
CA LYS A 8 -16.36 -14.06 -3.24
C LYS A 8 -15.62 -13.35 -2.12
N ALA A 9 -14.85 -12.31 -2.43
CA ALA A 9 -14.09 -11.54 -1.47
C ALA A 9 -15.02 -10.60 -0.69
N SER A 10 -14.82 -10.49 0.63
CA SER A 10 -15.68 -9.69 1.50
C SER A 10 -15.28 -8.21 1.56
N GLY A 11 -14.03 -7.88 1.21
CA GLY A 11 -13.49 -6.52 1.32
C GLY A 11 -13.05 -5.87 0.01
N LEU A 12 -13.32 -6.49 -1.15
CA LEU A 12 -12.96 -5.96 -2.46
C LEU A 12 -14.20 -5.81 -3.35
N HIS A 13 -14.22 -4.74 -4.15
CA HIS A 13 -15.20 -4.53 -5.21
C HIS A 13 -14.52 -4.53 -6.57
N PHE A 14 -15.12 -5.24 -7.53
CA PHE A 14 -14.70 -5.25 -8.93
C PHE A 14 -15.62 -4.34 -9.73
N ILE A 15 -15.05 -3.35 -10.40
CA ILE A 15 -15.77 -2.39 -11.26
C ILE A 15 -15.19 -2.52 -12.66
N GLN A 16 -16.05 -2.82 -13.63
CA GLN A 16 -15.65 -2.84 -15.04
C GLN A 16 -16.18 -1.58 -15.72
N HIS A 17 -15.26 -0.72 -16.18
CA HIS A 17 -15.61 0.52 -16.88
C HIS A 17 -15.91 0.26 -18.36
N ASP A 18 -15.10 -0.60 -18.99
CA ASP A 18 -15.30 -1.07 -20.37
C ASP A 18 -14.70 -2.49 -20.55
N ASP A 19 -14.61 -2.98 -21.79
CA ASP A 19 -14.08 -4.32 -22.07
C ASP A 19 -12.60 -4.51 -21.69
N GLN A 20 -11.82 -3.44 -21.63
CA GLN A 20 -10.38 -3.45 -21.36
C GLN A 20 -10.04 -2.87 -19.98
N LEU A 21 -10.79 -1.91 -19.47
CA LEU A 21 -10.46 -1.18 -18.26
C LEU A 21 -11.19 -1.74 -17.04
N VAL A 22 -10.41 -2.18 -16.05
CA VAL A 22 -10.93 -2.71 -14.79
C VAL A 22 -10.41 -1.90 -13.61
N GLU A 23 -11.25 -1.81 -12.59
CA GLU A 23 -10.94 -1.18 -11.31
C GLU A 23 -11.22 -2.18 -10.19
N ILE A 24 -10.32 -2.21 -9.20
CA ILE A 24 -10.49 -2.97 -7.97
C ILE A 24 -10.42 -2.00 -6.81
N GLN A 25 -11.50 -1.91 -6.03
CA GLN A 25 -11.61 -1.04 -4.87
C GLN A 25 -11.57 -1.84 -3.56
N GLN A 26 -10.84 -1.35 -2.57
CA GLN A 26 -10.84 -1.85 -1.20
C GLN A 26 -11.93 -1.15 -0.39
N ILE A 27 -12.78 -1.91 0.29
CA ILE A 27 -13.88 -1.36 1.10
C ILE A 27 -13.36 -0.60 2.32
N VAL A 28 -12.25 -1.08 2.91
CA VAL A 28 -11.74 -0.57 4.20
C VAL A 28 -11.32 0.90 4.15
N ASP A 29 -10.77 1.35 3.03
CA ASP A 29 -10.21 2.70 2.85
C ASP A 29 -10.69 3.39 1.56
N GLN A 30 -11.59 2.73 0.81
CA GLN A 30 -12.15 3.19 -0.47
C GLN A 30 -11.11 3.45 -1.56
N LYS A 31 -9.88 2.95 -1.38
CA LYS A 31 -8.82 3.11 -2.38
C LYS A 31 -8.98 2.08 -3.47
N SER A 32 -8.65 2.49 -4.69
CA SER A 32 -8.72 1.61 -5.84
C SER A 32 -7.46 1.69 -6.69
N ILE A 33 -7.22 0.59 -7.39
CA ILE A 33 -6.29 0.53 -8.52
C ILE A 33 -7.09 0.36 -9.80
N GLN A 34 -6.57 0.93 -10.87
CA GLN A 34 -7.12 0.78 -12.20
C GLN A 34 -6.03 0.28 -13.15
N PHE A 35 -6.36 -0.72 -13.95
CA PHE A 35 -5.45 -1.24 -14.96
C PHE A 35 -6.22 -1.77 -16.17
N SER A 36 -5.54 -1.82 -17.31
CA SER A 36 -6.06 -2.49 -18.49
C SER A 36 -5.83 -4.00 -18.39
N LYS A 37 -6.80 -4.81 -18.81
CA LYS A 37 -6.66 -6.26 -18.95
C LYS A 37 -5.47 -6.64 -19.84
N SER A 38 -5.12 -5.81 -20.82
CA SER A 38 -3.96 -6.05 -21.68
C SER A 38 -2.62 -5.87 -20.97
N GLN A 39 -2.59 -5.26 -19.78
CA GLN A 39 -1.39 -5.13 -18.95
C GLN A 39 -1.14 -6.36 -18.08
N VAL A 40 -2.12 -7.26 -17.96
CA VAL A 40 -2.00 -8.48 -17.16
C VAL A 40 -1.23 -9.51 -17.95
N GLU A 41 -0.10 -9.95 -17.39
CA GLU A 41 0.71 -11.04 -17.94
C GLU A 41 0.16 -12.40 -17.49
N GLU A 42 -0.10 -12.55 -16.20
CA GLU A 42 -0.49 -13.83 -15.61
C GLU A 42 -1.32 -13.62 -14.33
N VAL A 43 -2.28 -14.52 -14.08
CA VAL A 43 -3.05 -14.56 -12.83
C VAL A 43 -2.86 -15.95 -12.20
N LEU A 44 -2.37 -15.97 -10.97
CA LEU A 44 -2.05 -17.20 -10.23
C LEU A 44 -2.88 -17.28 -8.95
N GLU A 45 -3.52 -18.42 -8.74
CA GLU A 45 -4.12 -18.75 -7.44
C GLU A 45 -3.06 -19.33 -6.51
N ARG A 46 -2.99 -18.80 -5.30
CA ARG A 46 -1.98 -19.14 -4.29
C ARG A 46 -2.65 -19.26 -2.92
N PHE A 47 -1.92 -19.86 -1.98
CA PHE A 47 -2.33 -19.97 -0.59
C PHE A 47 -1.26 -19.37 0.31
N ASP A 48 -1.67 -18.64 1.33
CA ASP A 48 -0.75 -18.12 2.32
C ASP A 48 -0.31 -19.20 3.32
N SER A 49 0.52 -18.84 4.31
CA SER A 49 0.99 -19.77 5.34
C SER A 49 -0.13 -20.33 6.24
N GLN A 50 -1.32 -19.74 6.19
CA GLN A 50 -2.51 -20.17 6.91
C GLN A 50 -3.50 -20.92 5.99
N ASN A 51 -3.07 -21.28 4.78
CA ASN A 51 -3.87 -21.95 3.77
C ASN A 51 -5.10 -21.12 3.31
N ARG A 52 -5.03 -19.79 3.40
CA ARG A 52 -6.06 -18.89 2.88
C ARG A 52 -5.75 -18.55 1.41
N PRO A 53 -6.75 -18.63 0.51
CA PRO A 53 -6.54 -18.39 -0.90
C PRO A 53 -6.36 -16.90 -1.20
N PHE A 54 -5.44 -16.57 -2.10
CA PHE A 54 -5.26 -15.24 -2.68
C PHE A 54 -4.92 -15.34 -4.16
N LEU A 55 -5.21 -14.29 -4.92
CA LEU A 55 -4.75 -14.17 -6.31
C LEU A 55 -3.50 -13.31 -6.38
N GLN A 56 -2.48 -13.80 -7.06
CA GLN A 56 -1.37 -12.97 -7.53
C GLN A 56 -1.65 -12.58 -8.98
N VAL A 57 -1.65 -11.27 -9.26
CA VAL A 57 -1.75 -10.73 -10.62
C VAL A 57 -0.39 -10.15 -10.99
N ASN A 58 0.23 -10.72 -12.02
CA ASN A 58 1.49 -10.27 -12.59
C ASN A 58 1.20 -9.36 -13.80
N PHE A 59 1.90 -8.24 -13.88
CA PHE A 59 1.78 -7.28 -14.99
C PHE A 59 3.00 -7.33 -15.90
N LEU A 60 2.80 -6.95 -17.16
CA LEU A 60 3.85 -6.91 -18.20
C LEU A 60 5.04 -6.00 -17.85
N ASP A 61 4.86 -5.04 -16.94
CA ASP A 61 5.91 -4.14 -16.46
C ASP A 61 6.66 -4.66 -15.22
N ASN A 62 6.58 -5.98 -14.96
CA ASN A 62 7.15 -6.68 -13.80
C ASN A 62 6.56 -6.25 -12.44
N LYS A 63 5.50 -5.45 -12.42
CA LYS A 63 4.75 -5.21 -11.19
C LYS A 63 3.88 -6.41 -10.87
N LYS A 64 3.51 -6.50 -9.60
CA LYS A 64 2.59 -7.52 -9.12
C LYS A 64 1.74 -7.00 -7.98
N ILE A 65 0.51 -7.50 -7.93
CA ILE A 65 -0.42 -7.26 -6.82
C ILE A 65 -0.92 -8.60 -6.29
N LEU A 66 -1.32 -8.58 -5.02
CA LEU A 66 -1.89 -9.70 -4.31
C LEU A 66 -3.31 -9.34 -3.88
N LEU A 67 -4.31 -9.96 -4.49
CA LEU A 67 -5.70 -9.81 -4.10
C LEU A 67 -6.01 -10.84 -3.03
N THR A 68 -6.23 -10.38 -1.81
CA THR A 68 -6.71 -11.20 -0.70
C THR A 68 -8.22 -11.04 -0.54
N GLU A 69 -8.80 -11.70 0.46
CA GLU A 69 -10.23 -11.54 0.78
C GLU A 69 -10.61 -10.07 1.09
N LYS A 70 -9.67 -9.27 1.60
CA LYS A 70 -9.97 -7.93 2.13
C LYS A 70 -9.14 -6.79 1.54
N LEU A 71 -7.91 -7.08 1.13
CA LEU A 71 -6.91 -6.06 0.83
C LEU A 71 -6.15 -6.39 -0.47
N ILE A 72 -5.58 -5.34 -1.05
CA ILE A 72 -4.65 -5.42 -2.16
C ILE A 72 -3.23 -5.27 -1.60
N GLY A 73 -2.46 -6.33 -1.64
CA GLY A 73 -1.05 -6.34 -1.28
C GLY A 73 -0.16 -5.96 -2.45
N PHE A 74 0.90 -5.21 -2.19
CA PHE A 74 1.89 -4.81 -3.19
C PHE A 74 3.29 -4.75 -2.57
N LYS A 75 4.31 -4.63 -3.42
CA LYS A 75 5.71 -4.54 -2.97
C LYS A 75 6.05 -3.06 -2.70
N PRO A 76 6.58 -2.70 -1.51
CA PRO A 76 7.08 -1.35 -1.28
C PRO A 76 8.32 -1.08 -2.14
N VAL A 77 8.53 0.17 -2.55
CA VAL A 77 9.72 0.58 -3.31
C VAL A 77 10.84 0.93 -2.33
N PRO A 78 12.00 0.26 -2.39
CA PRO A 78 13.11 0.60 -1.51
C PRO A 78 13.66 1.99 -1.84
N CYS A 79 13.64 2.90 -0.87
CA CYS A 79 14.36 4.18 -0.99
C CYS A 79 15.87 3.95 -0.73
N HIS A 80 16.72 4.65 -1.48
CA HIS A 80 18.17 4.44 -1.55
C HIS A 80 18.93 4.55 -0.21
N SER A 81 18.31 5.07 0.84
CA SER A 81 18.91 5.33 2.16
C SER A 81 18.69 4.21 3.18
N LEU A 82 17.90 3.16 2.90
CA LEU A 82 17.58 2.11 3.88
C LEU A 82 18.19 0.74 3.54
N HIS A 83 18.60 0.01 4.58
CA HIS A 83 18.84 -1.42 4.46
C HIS A 83 17.53 -2.13 4.06
N ILE A 84 17.48 -2.63 2.81
CA ILE A 84 16.35 -3.35 2.19
C ILE A 84 15.77 -4.45 3.10
N HIS A 85 16.57 -4.99 4.02
CA HIS A 85 16.20 -6.04 4.95
C HIS A 85 15.17 -5.64 6.03
N LYS A 86 14.90 -4.35 6.22
CA LYS A 86 13.90 -3.88 7.20
C LYS A 86 12.49 -3.68 6.63
N LEU A 87 12.33 -3.70 5.30
CA LEU A 87 11.02 -3.51 4.69
C LEU A 87 10.27 -4.85 4.59
N PRO A 88 8.96 -4.88 4.91
CA PRO A 88 8.12 -6.02 4.60
C PRO A 88 8.15 -6.34 3.10
N LYS A 89 8.07 -7.63 2.76
CA LYS A 89 8.05 -8.06 1.34
C LYS A 89 6.77 -7.64 0.61
N VAL A 90 5.69 -7.48 1.36
CA VAL A 90 4.35 -7.13 0.91
C VAL A 90 3.75 -6.20 1.95
N VAL A 91 3.11 -5.13 1.49
CA VAL A 91 2.40 -4.12 2.27
C VAL A 91 1.05 -3.82 1.62
N THR A 92 0.19 -3.10 2.33
CA THR A 92 -1.15 -2.68 1.92
C THR A 92 -1.35 -1.19 2.24
N THR A 93 -2.36 -0.56 1.67
CA THR A 93 -2.63 0.87 1.92
C THR A 93 -2.99 1.22 3.37
N PRO A 94 -3.68 0.37 4.17
CA PRO A 94 -3.85 0.61 5.60
C PRO A 94 -2.55 0.72 6.39
N ASP A 95 -1.45 0.12 5.91
CA ASP A 95 -0.16 0.20 6.61
C ASP A 95 0.36 1.66 6.69
N LEU A 96 -0.09 2.55 5.80
CA LEU A 96 0.24 3.98 5.87
C LEU A 96 -0.35 4.65 7.13
N ILE A 97 -1.55 4.23 7.55
CA ILE A 97 -2.17 4.72 8.78
C ILE A 97 -1.39 4.21 9.99
N SER A 98 -1.07 2.92 10.03
CA SER A 98 -0.30 2.36 11.15
C SER A 98 1.08 3.01 11.29
N VAL A 99 1.73 3.35 10.16
CA VAL A 99 3.02 4.04 10.19
C VAL A 99 2.88 5.49 10.64
N ILE A 100 1.83 6.23 10.23
CA ILE A 100 1.65 7.62 10.69
C ILE A 100 1.33 7.70 12.18
N GLU A 101 0.48 6.81 12.69
CA GLU A 101 0.14 6.71 14.10
C GLU A 101 1.39 6.42 14.95
N ALA A 102 2.26 5.51 14.49
CA ALA A 102 3.52 5.23 15.16
C ALA A 102 4.47 6.45 15.18
N ILE A 103 4.51 7.24 14.10
CA ILE A 103 5.32 8.47 14.07
C ILE A 103 4.80 9.48 15.10
N GLU A 104 3.48 9.67 15.16
CA GLU A 104 2.84 10.61 16.09
C GLU A 104 3.06 10.20 17.56
N GLU A 105 3.00 8.90 17.86
CA GLU A 105 3.29 8.35 19.19
C GLU A 105 4.74 8.67 19.60
N HIS A 106 5.72 8.37 18.74
CA HIS A 106 7.13 8.67 19.02
C HIS A 106 7.46 10.16 19.09
N MET A 107 6.71 11.01 18.39
CA MET A 107 6.86 12.48 18.50
C MET A 107 6.28 13.03 19.80
N SER A 108 5.29 12.33 20.38
CA SER A 108 4.64 12.72 21.63
C SER A 108 5.43 12.28 22.86
N ASP A 109 6.27 11.25 22.72
CA ASP A 109 7.17 10.81 23.79
C ASP A 109 8.35 11.80 23.94
N HIS A 110 8.66 12.20 25.17
CA HIS A 110 9.74 13.18 25.48
C HIS A 110 11.15 12.58 25.33
N GLN A 111 11.25 11.33 24.87
CA GLN A 111 12.50 10.65 24.58
C GLN A 111 13.01 10.98 23.16
N ASN A 112 14.33 10.94 22.97
CA ASN A 112 14.96 11.27 21.70
C ASN A 112 14.85 10.09 20.69
N HIS A 113 13.67 9.91 20.08
CA HIS A 113 13.36 8.87 19.08
C HIS A 113 13.69 9.27 17.63
N GLN A 114 14.59 10.23 17.41
CA GLN A 114 14.85 10.80 16.07
C GLN A 114 15.23 9.74 15.01
N GLN A 115 15.96 8.69 15.41
CA GLN A 115 16.33 7.59 14.50
C GLN A 115 15.14 6.71 14.10
N GLU A 116 14.23 6.43 15.04
CA GLU A 116 13.04 5.62 14.81
C GLU A 116 12.03 6.39 13.95
N ILE A 117 11.82 7.68 14.24
CA ILE A 117 10.99 8.57 13.42
C ILE A 117 11.52 8.63 11.99
N ALA A 118 12.83 8.77 11.81
CA ALA A 118 13.43 8.75 10.47
C ALA A 118 13.15 7.41 9.76
N LEU A 119 13.32 6.28 10.45
CA LEU A 119 13.02 4.95 9.90
C LEU A 119 11.55 4.83 9.46
N LEU A 120 10.61 5.25 10.31
CA LEU A 120 9.17 5.18 10.01
C LEU A 120 8.80 6.07 8.82
N ARG A 121 9.38 7.27 8.70
CA ARG A 121 9.18 8.13 7.53
C ARG A 121 9.62 7.44 6.24
N TYR A 122 10.75 6.73 6.27
CA TYR A 122 11.19 5.97 5.10
C TYR A 122 10.26 4.79 4.77
N VAL A 123 9.74 4.09 5.79
CA VAL A 123 8.76 3.03 5.57
C VAL A 123 7.50 3.61 4.92
N PHE A 124 7.03 4.76 5.40
CA PHE A 124 5.88 5.47 4.81
C PHE A 124 6.13 5.80 3.33
N GLU A 125 7.27 6.42 3.02
CA GLU A 125 7.65 6.77 1.64
C GLU A 125 7.73 5.53 0.74
N ALA A 126 8.32 4.44 1.22
CA ALA A 126 8.45 3.18 0.48
C ALA A 126 7.08 2.53 0.16
N ILE A 127 6.14 2.58 1.11
CA ILE A 127 4.77 2.10 0.91
C ILE A 127 4.05 3.03 -0.08
N LEU A 128 4.23 4.34 0.04
CA LEU A 128 3.58 5.33 -0.82
C LEU A 128 4.03 5.16 -2.28
N GLU A 129 5.34 5.11 -2.53
CA GLU A 129 5.88 4.91 -3.88
C GLU A 129 5.47 3.56 -4.47
N GLY A 130 5.45 2.50 -3.66
CA GLY A 130 4.97 1.18 -4.09
C GLY A 130 3.50 1.18 -4.48
N GLY A 131 2.67 1.87 -3.70
CA GLY A 131 1.23 1.99 -3.97
C GLY A 131 0.95 2.85 -5.20
N GLU A 132 1.65 3.98 -5.38
CA GLU A 132 1.53 4.80 -6.59
C GLU A 132 1.99 4.01 -7.83
N ALA A 133 3.06 3.20 -7.72
CA ALA A 133 3.58 2.43 -8.84
C ALA A 133 2.58 1.38 -9.37
N ILE A 134 1.77 0.78 -8.52
CA ILE A 134 0.72 -0.18 -8.91
C ILE A 134 -0.63 0.48 -9.24
N GLY A 135 -0.73 1.81 -9.14
CA GLY A 135 -1.89 2.57 -9.61
C GLY A 135 -2.82 3.11 -8.52
N PHE A 136 -2.46 3.06 -7.24
CA PHE A 136 -3.24 3.77 -6.21
C PHE A 136 -3.05 5.29 -6.33
N ASN A 137 -4.13 6.03 -6.14
CA ASN A 137 -4.04 7.47 -5.87
C ASN A 137 -3.79 7.72 -4.37
N LEU A 138 -2.55 8.04 -4.03
CA LEU A 138 -2.11 8.31 -2.65
C LEU A 138 -1.77 9.79 -2.40
N SER A 139 -2.35 10.69 -3.20
CA SER A 139 -2.05 12.13 -3.13
C SER A 139 -2.39 12.74 -1.76
N LYS A 140 -3.40 12.20 -1.06
CA LYS A 140 -3.80 12.67 0.28
C LYS A 140 -2.80 12.21 1.33
N GLU A 141 -2.38 10.96 1.26
CA GLU A 141 -1.41 10.33 2.16
C GLU A 141 -0.05 11.03 2.04
N LYS A 142 0.33 11.42 0.82
CA LYS A 142 1.56 12.18 0.54
C LYS A 142 1.61 13.50 1.31
N ALA A 143 0.46 14.13 1.55
CA ALA A 143 0.39 15.38 2.30
C ALA A 143 0.57 15.19 3.82
N TRP A 144 0.36 13.98 4.36
CA TRP A 144 0.50 13.73 5.81
C TRP A 144 1.93 13.94 6.30
N LEU A 145 2.93 13.44 5.56
CA LEU A 145 4.34 13.67 5.89
C LEU A 145 4.73 15.16 5.88
N GLN A 146 4.16 15.94 4.96
CA GLN A 146 4.39 17.38 4.89
C GLN A 146 3.80 18.11 6.12
N GLY A 147 2.63 17.65 6.58
CA GLY A 147 2.00 18.13 7.81
C GLY A 147 2.86 17.90 9.05
N LEU A 148 3.49 16.73 9.17
CA LEU A 148 4.35 16.39 10.31
C LEU A 148 5.59 17.28 10.44
N VAL A 149 6.25 17.61 9.32
CA VAL A 149 7.41 18.53 9.31
C VAL A 149 7.01 19.94 9.76
N SER A 150 5.77 20.34 9.45
CA SER A 150 5.22 21.65 9.83
C SER A 150 4.92 21.75 11.33
N LEU A 151 4.52 20.63 11.97
CA LEU A 151 4.28 20.56 13.41
C LEU A 151 5.57 20.60 14.24
N GLN A 152 6.68 20.07 13.71
CA GLN A 152 8.00 20.18 14.35
C GLN A 152 8.54 21.61 14.42
N HIS A 153 8.05 22.52 13.56
CA HIS A 153 8.53 23.90 13.44
C HIS A 153 7.63 24.95 14.09
N LYS A 154 6.57 24.58 14.83
CA LYS A 154 5.86 25.57 15.67
C LYS A 154 6.69 25.84 16.93
N PRO A 155 7.30 27.04 17.08
CA PRO A 155 7.84 27.41 18.37
C PRO A 155 6.65 27.61 19.32
N SER A 156 6.70 26.98 20.50
CA SER A 156 5.82 27.32 21.61
C SER A 156 5.89 28.83 21.85
N ALA A 157 4.77 29.52 21.64
CA ALA A 157 4.61 30.94 21.95
C ALA A 157 4.38 31.14 23.44
#